data_AF-A0A1Y2I663-F1
#
_entry.id   AF-A0A1Y2I663-F1
#
_cell.length_a   1.000
_cell.length_b   1.000
_cell.length_c   1.000
_cell.angle_alpha   90.00
_cell.angle_beta   90.00
_cell.angle_gamma   90.00
#
_symmetry.space_group_name_H-M   'P 1'
#
loop_
_entity.id
_entity.type
_entity.pdbx_description
1 polymer ?
#
loop_
_entity_poly.entity_id
_entity_poly.type
_entity_poly.pdbx_seq_one_letter_code
_entity_poly.pdbx_strand_id
1 'polypeptide(L)'
;MGDIKPDTIPLLTSASQYSDWVAKIKGVMLFTGCWGPILSQSAPEGEKAEDWKKKDDQAKGLIWMRVATNYHYLLETKETTEGEVKKHVPASYSAKEMWDVLKKEFGTPDTAEAIGLLMAYFNLPPMSDSHPLRDQL
;
A
#
# COMPACT_ATOMS: atom_id res chain seq x y z
N MET A 1 -16.37 -14.92 -6.37
CA MET A 1 -15.30 -13.91 -6.23
C MET A 1 -14.02 -14.68 -6.00
N GLY A 2 -13.04 -14.55 -6.90
CA GLY A 2 -11.75 -15.23 -6.71
C GLY A 2 -11.02 -14.61 -5.52
N ASP A 3 -10.49 -15.45 -4.63
CA ASP A 3 -9.68 -15.01 -3.50
C ASP A 3 -8.52 -14.17 -4.02
N ILE A 4 -8.51 -12.88 -3.67
CA ILE A 4 -7.37 -12.02 -3.95
C ILE A 4 -6.23 -12.51 -3.05
N LYS A 5 -5.34 -13.32 -3.62
CA LYS A 5 -4.16 -13.80 -2.92
C LYS A 5 -3.25 -12.61 -2.66
N PRO A 6 -2.95 -12.27 -1.39
CA PRO A 6 -2.04 -11.19 -1.07
C PRO A 6 -0.66 -11.37 -1.73
N ASP A 7 -0.31 -12.62 -2.07
CA ASP A 7 0.97 -13.05 -2.68
C ASP A 7 1.26 -12.46 -4.06
N THR A 8 0.26 -11.85 -4.71
CA THR A 8 0.45 -11.14 -5.97
C THR A 8 1.08 -9.75 -5.78
N ILE A 9 1.10 -9.23 -4.55
CA ILE A 9 1.82 -7.99 -4.23
C ILE A 9 3.28 -8.33 -3.97
N PRO A 10 4.24 -7.80 -4.75
CA PRO A 10 5.66 -8.00 -4.50
C PRO A 10 6.04 -7.42 -3.13
N LEU A 11 7.10 -7.94 -2.51
CA LEU A 11 7.67 -7.32 -1.33
C LEU A 11 8.35 -6.00 -1.74
N LEU A 12 8.10 -4.92 -0.99
CA LEU A 12 8.83 -3.67 -1.15
C LEU A 12 10.25 -3.86 -0.62
N THR A 13 11.19 -4.12 -1.54
CA THR A 13 12.62 -4.33 -1.22
C THR A 13 13.52 -3.19 -1.70
N SER A 14 13.01 -2.30 -2.57
CA SER A 14 13.77 -1.16 -3.08
C SER A 14 12.85 -0.03 -3.57
N ALA A 15 13.40 1.19 -3.68
CA ALA A 15 12.69 2.35 -4.22
C ALA A 15 12.21 2.14 -5.67
N SER A 16 12.96 1.40 -6.50
CA SER A 16 12.59 1.12 -7.89
C SER A 16 11.27 0.35 -8.04
N GLN A 17 10.88 -0.42 -7.01
CA GLN A 17 9.63 -1.19 -6.98
C GLN A 17 8.46 -0.39 -6.42
N TYR A 18 8.70 0.79 -5.85
CA TYR A 18 7.72 1.47 -5.02
C TYR A 18 6.46 1.87 -5.79
N SER A 19 6.59 2.30 -7.05
CA SER A 19 5.44 2.68 -7.90
C SER A 19 4.51 1.48 -8.16
N ASP A 20 5.05 0.35 -8.60
CA ASP A 20 4.30 -0.89 -8.83
C ASP A 20 3.70 -1.45 -7.52
N TRP A 21 4.48 -1.41 -6.44
CA TRP A 21 4.03 -1.80 -5.11
C TRP A 21 2.81 -1.00 -4.66
N VAL A 22 2.87 0.34 -4.79
CA VAL A 22 1.77 1.24 -4.44
C VAL A 22 0.52 0.93 -5.25
N ALA A 23 0.65 0.72 -6.56
CA ALA A 23 -0.49 0.41 -7.42
C ALA A 23 -1.18 -0.89 -6.99
N LYS A 24 -0.39 -1.95 -6.72
CA LYS A 24 -0.90 -3.26 -6.33
C LYS A 24 -1.54 -3.27 -4.95
N ILE A 25 -0.86 -2.68 -3.95
CA ILE A 25 -1.42 -2.63 -2.59
C ILE A 25 -2.69 -1.77 -2.53
N LYS A 26 -2.72 -0.63 -3.24
CA LYS A 26 -3.91 0.20 -3.35
C LYS A 26 -5.06 -0.58 -4.00
N GLY A 27 -4.80 -1.31 -5.07
CA GLY A 27 -5.79 -2.17 -5.72
C GLY A 27 -6.39 -3.17 -4.74
N VAL A 28 -5.55 -3.90 -4.00
CA VAL A 28 -6.02 -4.87 -3.00
C VAL A 28 -6.83 -4.19 -1.89
N MET A 29 -6.36 -3.06 -1.34
CA MET A 29 -7.08 -2.32 -0.29
C MET A 29 -8.44 -1.78 -0.75
N LEU A 30 -8.57 -1.40 -2.02
CA LEU A 30 -9.85 -1.00 -2.60
C LEU A 30 -10.81 -2.19 -2.71
N PHE A 31 -10.32 -3.35 -3.13
CA PHE A 31 -11.13 -4.57 -3.19
C PHE A 31 -11.55 -5.09 -1.81
N THR A 32 -10.68 -5.01 -0.81
CA THR A 32 -10.97 -5.46 0.56
C THR A 32 -11.70 -4.42 1.40
N GLY A 33 -11.88 -3.20 0.88
CA GLY A 33 -12.60 -2.11 1.56
C GLY A 33 -11.82 -1.44 2.70
N CYS A 34 -10.49 -1.60 2.76
CA CYS A 34 -9.63 -1.01 3.78
C CYS A 34 -8.77 0.17 3.28
N TRP A 35 -9.06 0.72 2.09
CA TRP A 35 -8.36 1.92 1.60
C TRP A 35 -8.68 3.20 2.39
N GLY A 36 -9.88 3.31 2.99
CA GLY A 36 -10.32 4.49 3.73
C GLY A 36 -9.32 4.97 4.80
N PRO A 37 -8.84 4.08 5.68
CA PRO A 37 -7.82 4.40 6.69
C PRO A 37 -6.47 4.89 6.17
N ILE A 38 -6.17 4.75 4.87
CA ILE A 38 -4.99 5.37 4.25
C ILE A 38 -5.22 6.86 3.99
N LEU A 39 -6.48 7.24 3.73
CA LEU A 39 -6.87 8.62 3.42
C LEU A 39 -7.09 9.46 4.68
N SER A 40 -7.52 8.85 5.78
CA SER A 40 -7.84 9.52 7.05
C SER A 40 -7.38 8.68 8.23
N GLN A 41 -6.98 9.33 9.33
CA GLN A 41 -6.74 8.64 10.61
C GLN A 41 -8.06 8.31 11.34
N SER A 42 -9.10 9.07 11.06
CA SER A 42 -10.38 9.01 11.78
C SER A 42 -11.51 8.52 10.88
N ALA A 43 -12.45 7.81 11.49
CA ALA A 43 -13.64 7.31 10.83
C ALA A 43 -14.47 8.46 10.23
N PRO A 44 -15.05 8.26 9.03
CA PRO A 44 -16.01 9.20 8.47
C PRO A 44 -17.30 9.24 9.32
N GLU A 45 -18.04 10.34 9.21
CA GLU A 45 -19.28 10.53 9.95
C GLU A 45 -20.30 9.43 9.60
N GLY A 46 -20.86 8.79 10.63
CA GLY A 46 -21.81 7.68 10.49
C GLY A 46 -21.19 6.28 10.41
N GLU A 47 -19.86 6.16 10.30
CA GLU A 47 -19.18 4.86 10.41
C GLU A 47 -18.86 4.50 11.87
N LYS A 48 -19.08 3.24 12.25
CA LYS A 48 -18.79 2.76 13.60
C LYS A 48 -17.28 2.69 13.82
N ALA A 49 -16.84 3.07 15.02
CA ALA A 49 -15.42 3.07 15.39
C ALA A 49 -14.79 1.67 15.29
N GLU A 50 -15.55 0.61 15.60
CA GLU A 50 -15.08 -0.77 15.52
C GLU A 50 -14.86 -1.22 14.08
N ASP A 51 -15.76 -0.85 13.18
CA ASP A 51 -15.65 -1.16 11.75
C ASP A 51 -14.47 -0.41 11.12
N TRP A 52 -14.29 0.86 11.50
CA TRP A 52 -13.13 1.66 11.10
C TRP A 52 -11.82 1.06 11.60
N LYS A 53 -11.76 0.68 12.88
CA LYS A 53 -10.58 0.05 13.47
C LYS A 53 -10.25 -1.26 12.77
N LYS A 54 -11.24 -2.07 12.42
CA LYS A 54 -11.04 -3.30 11.66
C LYS A 54 -10.42 -3.03 10.28
N LYS A 55 -10.90 -2.01 9.57
CA LYS A 55 -10.32 -1.58 8.28
C LYS A 55 -8.88 -1.09 8.48
N ASP A 56 -8.62 -0.29 9.51
CA ASP A 56 -7.30 0.23 9.83
C ASP A 56 -6.31 -0.91 10.15
N ASP A 57 -6.69 -1.86 11.01
CA ASP A 57 -5.87 -3.03 11.33
C ASP A 57 -5.63 -3.94 10.12
N GLN A 58 -6.62 -4.10 9.25
CA GLN A 58 -6.44 -4.81 7.97
C GLN A 58 -5.43 -4.10 7.06
N ALA A 59 -5.51 -2.78 6.95
CA ALA A 59 -4.59 -1.99 6.13
C ALA A 59 -3.16 -2.05 6.69
N LYS A 60 -2.98 -1.92 8.02
CA LYS A 60 -1.68 -2.09 8.69
C LYS A 60 -1.10 -3.47 8.40
N GLY A 61 -1.89 -4.53 8.57
CA GLY A 61 -1.45 -5.91 8.32
C GLY A 61 -0.97 -6.10 6.88
N LEU A 62 -1.69 -5.54 5.91
CA LEU A 62 -1.29 -5.64 4.51
C LEU A 62 0.00 -4.89 4.20
N ILE A 63 0.17 -3.66 4.72
CA ILE A 63 1.42 -2.90 4.58
C ILE A 63 2.57 -3.70 5.21
N TRP A 64 2.37 -4.15 6.44
CA TRP A 64 3.36 -4.90 7.20
C TRP A 64 3.86 -6.15 6.45
N MET A 65 2.93 -6.96 5.95
CA MET A 65 3.24 -8.19 5.23
C MET A 65 3.93 -7.95 3.88
N ARG A 66 3.76 -6.76 3.29
CA ARG A 66 4.27 -6.44 1.95
C ARG A 66 5.44 -5.47 1.96
N VAL A 67 5.96 -5.12 3.13
CA VAL A 67 7.24 -4.43 3.29
C VAL A 67 8.29 -5.43 3.74
N ALA A 68 9.48 -5.38 3.14
CA ALA A 68 10.57 -6.27 3.51
C ALA A 68 11.03 -6.03 4.96
N THR A 69 11.44 -7.09 5.65
CA THR A 69 11.75 -7.06 7.10
C THR A 69 12.82 -6.04 7.46
N ASN A 70 13.77 -5.77 6.56
CA ASN A 70 14.81 -4.76 6.76
C ASN A 70 14.26 -3.32 6.83
N TYR A 71 13.01 -3.08 6.44
CA TYR A 71 12.31 -1.79 6.53
C TYR A 71 11.25 -1.75 7.64
N HIS A 72 11.05 -2.83 8.41
CA HIS A 72 10.07 -2.85 9.51
C HIS A 72 10.37 -1.82 10.60
N TYR A 73 11.63 -1.42 10.78
CA TYR A 73 12.00 -0.33 11.69
C TYR A 73 11.28 0.98 11.34
N LEU A 74 11.00 1.25 10.05
CA LEU A 74 10.23 2.43 9.61
C LEU A 74 8.77 2.37 10.07
N LEU A 75 8.25 1.16 10.30
CA LEU A 75 6.86 0.90 10.64
C LEU A 75 6.64 0.71 12.15
N GLU A 76 7.70 0.53 12.92
CA GLU A 76 7.64 0.32 14.38
C GLU A 76 8.28 1.44 15.18
N THR A 77 9.07 2.31 14.54
CA THR A 77 9.82 3.33 15.27
C THR A 77 9.58 4.71 14.70
N LYS A 78 9.45 5.69 15.60
CA LYS A 78 9.42 7.11 15.27
C LYS A 78 10.68 7.77 15.79
N GLU A 79 11.24 8.67 14.99
CA GLU A 79 12.24 9.61 15.50
C GLU A 79 11.54 10.60 16.44
N THR A 80 12.02 10.66 17.68
CA THR A 80 11.68 11.70 18.65
C THR A 80 12.92 12.47 19.02
N THR A 81 12.75 13.77 19.21
CA THR A 81 13.80 14.65 19.71
C THR A 81 13.58 14.87 21.19
N GLU A 82 14.49 14.36 22.03
CA GLU A 82 14.59 14.73 23.45
C GLU A 82 15.80 15.64 23.62
N GLY A 83 15.56 16.95 23.71
CA GLY A 83 16.63 17.95 23.73
C GLY A 83 17.32 18.07 22.37
N GLU A 84 18.63 17.81 22.30
CA GLU A 84 19.42 17.80 21.06
C GLU A 84 19.65 16.40 20.47
N VAL A 85 19.17 15.34 21.15
CA VAL A 85 19.41 13.95 20.75
C VAL A 85 18.20 13.39 20.01
N LYS A 86 18.44 12.89 18.79
CA LYS A 86 17.45 12.08 18.05
C LYS A 86 17.46 10.66 18.59
N LYS A 87 16.30 10.18 19.03
CA LYS A 87 16.08 8.81 19.48
C LYS A 87 14.99 8.15 18.64
N HIS A 88 15.15 6.87 18.37
CA HIS A 88 14.09 6.04 17.80
C HIS A 88 13.33 5.38 18.95
N VAL A 89 12.02 5.66 19.05
CA VAL A 89 11.15 5.06 20.06
C VAL A 89 10.06 4.22 19.40
N PRO A 90 9.60 3.14 20.05
CA PRO A 90 8.47 2.36 19.54
C PRO A 90 7.25 3.25 19.27
N ALA A 91 6.63 3.06 18.12
CA ALA A 91 5.45 3.78 17.66
C ALA A 91 4.35 2.80 17.30
N SER A 92 3.13 3.10 17.73
CA SER A 92 1.93 2.44 17.21
C SER A 92 1.36 3.32 16.10
N TYR A 93 1.72 3.04 14.86
CA TYR A 93 1.21 3.80 13.72
C TYR A 93 -0.19 3.34 13.28
N SER A 94 -1.01 4.32 12.88
CA SER A 94 -2.17 4.12 12.01
C SER A 94 -1.73 3.69 10.61
N ALA A 95 -2.64 3.10 9.82
CA ALA A 95 -2.32 2.71 8.45
C ALA A 95 -1.87 3.90 7.59
N LYS A 96 -2.49 5.07 7.78
CA LYS A 96 -2.06 6.32 7.13
C LYS A 96 -0.65 6.72 7.51
N GLU A 97 -0.25 6.63 8.78
CA GLU A 97 1.12 6.99 9.18
C GLU A 97 2.15 6.02 8.60
N MET A 98 1.87 4.71 8.61
CA MET A 98 2.72 3.73 7.93
C MET A 98 2.89 4.08 6.44
N TRP A 99 1.79 4.45 5.78
CA TRP A 99 1.78 4.87 4.38
C TRP A 99 2.63 6.13 4.15
N ASP A 100 2.43 7.16 4.98
CA ASP A 100 3.14 8.43 4.88
C ASP A 100 4.65 8.26 5.12
N VAL A 101 5.06 7.38 6.05
CA VAL A 101 6.48 7.06 6.28
C VAL A 101 7.10 6.39 5.05
N LEU A 102 6.43 5.39 4.48
CA LEU A 102 6.92 4.72 3.27
C LEU A 102 7.01 5.70 2.08
N LYS A 103 6.04 6.60 1.94
CA LYS A 103 6.07 7.66 0.92
C LYS A 103 7.23 8.63 1.15
N LYS A 104 7.54 8.96 2.40
CA LYS A 104 8.69 9.80 2.72
C LYS A 104 10.02 9.12 2.38
N GLU A 105 10.13 7.83 2.66
CA GLU A 105 11.36 7.05 2.45
C GLU A 105 11.61 6.75 0.97
N PHE A 106 10.60 6.23 0.27
CA PHE A 106 10.73 5.73 -1.10
C PHE A 106 10.32 6.75 -2.18
N GLY A 107 9.84 7.93 -1.76
CA GLY A 107 9.42 9.03 -2.62
C GLY A 107 7.91 9.06 -2.88
N THR A 108 7.47 10.03 -3.69
CA THR A 108 6.09 10.07 -4.16
C THR A 108 6.01 9.27 -5.46
N PRO A 109 5.15 8.25 -5.59
CA PRO A 109 4.96 7.57 -6.87
C PRO A 109 4.51 8.63 -7.87
N ASP A 110 5.21 8.74 -8.99
CA ASP A 110 4.80 9.67 -10.04
C ASP A 110 3.39 9.29 -10.48
N THR A 111 2.44 10.14 -10.11
CA THR A 111 1.03 9.87 -10.36
C THR A 111 0.77 9.82 -11.86
N ALA A 112 1.58 10.50 -12.68
CA ALA A 112 1.54 10.40 -14.14
C ALA A 112 2.02 9.04 -14.65
N GLU A 113 3.06 8.45 -14.04
CA GLU A 113 3.56 7.12 -14.40
C GLU A 113 2.57 6.02 -13.98
N ALA A 114 2.01 6.10 -12.77
CA ALA A 114 1.00 5.14 -12.30
C ALA A 114 -0.30 5.21 -13.12
N ILE A 115 -0.73 6.41 -13.53
CA ILE A 115 -1.86 6.61 -14.45
C ILE A 115 -1.50 6.10 -15.85
N GLY A 116 -0.29 6.35 -16.33
CA GLY A 116 0.20 5.85 -17.62
C GLY A 116 0.20 4.32 -17.68
N LEU A 117 0.67 3.65 -16.64
CA LEU A 117 0.64 2.18 -16.50
C LEU A 117 -0.80 1.64 -16.45
N LEU A 118 -1.69 2.30 -15.71
CA LEU A 118 -3.10 1.93 -15.63
C LEU A 118 -3.81 2.11 -16.98
N MET A 119 -3.58 3.23 -17.66
CA MET A 119 -4.14 3.49 -19.00
C MET A 119 -3.58 2.51 -20.03
N ALA A 120 -2.28 2.18 -19.97
CA ALA A 120 -1.69 1.15 -20.82
C ALA A 120 -2.37 -0.21 -20.60
N TYR A 121 -2.66 -0.58 -19.35
CA TYR A 121 -3.36 -1.83 -19.01
C TYR A 121 -4.80 -1.85 -19.54
N PHE A 122 -5.55 -0.74 -19.47
CA PHE A 122 -6.90 -0.65 -20.05
C PHE A 122 -6.91 -0.59 -21.58
N ASN A 123 -5.84 -0.12 -22.20
CA ASN A 123 -5.68 -0.07 -23.65
C ASN A 123 -5.12 -1.36 -24.26
N LEU A 124 -4.82 -2.38 -23.44
CA LEU A 124 -4.51 -3.70 -23.96
C LEU A 124 -5.74 -4.23 -24.71
N PRO A 125 -5.58 -4.73 -25.95
CA PRO A 125 -6.68 -5.37 -26.65
C PRO A 125 -7.23 -6.50 -25.77
N PRO A 126 -8.57 -6.68 -25.72
CA PRO A 126 -9.13 -7.79 -24.97
C PRO A 126 -8.51 -9.09 -25.45
N MET A 127 -8.02 -9.91 -24.51
CA MET A 127 -7.57 -11.27 -24.83
C MET A 127 -8.67 -11.95 -25.61
N SER A 128 -8.31 -12.44 -26.79
CA SER A 128 -9.26 -13.08 -27.69
C SER A 128 -9.22 -14.58 -27.49
N ASP A 129 -10.36 -15.23 -27.26
CA ASP A 129 -10.42 -16.69 -27.20
C ASP A 129 -9.98 -17.37 -28.52
N SER A 130 -9.86 -16.59 -29.60
CA SER A 130 -9.41 -17.08 -30.90
C SER A 130 -7.89 -17.24 -31.05
N HIS A 131 -7.06 -16.75 -30.11
CA HIS A 131 -5.59 -16.88 -30.21
C HIS A 131 -4.98 -17.49 -28.93
N PRO A 132 -3.93 -18.34 -29.04
CA PRO A 132 -3.26 -18.91 -27.88
C PRO A 132 -2.64 -17.82 -27.00
N LEU A 133 -2.75 -17.97 -25.67
CA LEU A 133 -2.21 -17.04 -24.67
C LEU A 133 -0.75 -16.61 -24.89
N ARG A 134 0.09 -17.49 -25.46
CA ARG A 134 1.49 -17.21 -25.74
C ARG A 134 1.70 -16.13 -26.82
N ASP A 135 0.69 -15.91 -27.66
CA ASP A 135 0.71 -15.01 -28.81
C ASP A 135 -0.05 -13.69 -28.50
N GLN A 136 -0.45 -13.48 -27.24
CA GLN A 136 -1.28 -12.35 -26.77
C GLN A 136 -0.58 -11.41 -25.77
N LEU A 137 0.74 -11.51 -25.63
CA LEU A 137 1.59 -10.68 -24.74
C LEU A 137 2.56 -9.82 -25.54
#